data_AF-A0A1X7SFU7-F1
#
_entry.id   AF-A0A1X7SFU7-F1
#
_cell.length_a   1.000
_cell.length_b   1.000
_cell.length_c   1.000
_cell.angle_alpha   90.00
_cell.angle_beta   90.00
_cell.angle_gamma   90.00
#
_symmetry.space_group_name_H-M   'P 1'
#
loop_
_entity.id
_entity.type
_entity.pdbx_description
1 polymer ?
#
loop_
_entity_poly.entity_id
_entity_poly.type
_entity_poly.pdbx_seq_one_letter_code
_entity_poly.pdbx_strand_id
1 'polypeptide(L)'
;MKVEYLRLLSLSSNTDSAANKVRRGMCFEIDDCKFHLKAMTRPDYQPLVDNKKIIEKLQERITLMNMELMTEREHNEKIVKDIKDLTSVKDKETKDEVSKDEETSNKENSLNGEIKDQICSFILYCNHPVSEKFMELALEVHENELLPSVLDKAYELMKLAPYIPIERCRLVKYNYDDDLMEQSFDLNEFQHQTIGQIVGGKLVKKMKLLINTMME
;
A
#
# COMPACT_ATOMS: atom_id res chain seq x y z
N MET A 1 23.61 5.70 -52.36
CA MET A 1 22.30 6.19 -51.86
C MET A 1 22.16 7.72 -51.84
N LYS A 2 23.22 8.52 -51.59
CA LYS A 2 23.12 10.00 -51.63
C LYS A 2 23.05 10.62 -53.05
N VAL A 3 23.60 9.94 -54.06
CA VAL A 3 23.72 10.50 -55.43
C VAL A 3 22.40 10.47 -56.20
N GLU A 4 21.58 9.43 -56.01
CA GLU A 4 20.29 9.31 -56.71
C GLU A 4 19.19 10.20 -56.12
N TYR A 5 19.21 10.45 -54.80
CA TYR A 5 18.28 11.37 -54.14
C TYR A 5 18.46 12.82 -54.61
N LEU A 6 19.72 13.25 -54.79
CA LEU A 6 20.04 14.57 -55.35
C LEU A 6 19.64 14.69 -56.82
N ARG A 7 19.65 13.58 -57.57
CA ARG A 7 19.24 13.53 -58.99
C ARG A 7 17.72 13.63 -59.15
N LEU A 8 16.93 13.11 -58.23
CA LEU A 8 15.46 13.25 -58.23
C LEU A 8 15.02 14.67 -57.83
N LEU A 9 15.76 15.34 -56.94
CA LEU A 9 15.48 16.72 -56.51
C LEU A 9 15.76 17.76 -57.62
N SER A 10 16.68 17.48 -58.54
CA SER A 10 17.02 18.39 -59.65
C SER A 10 16.05 18.32 -60.85
N LEU A 11 15.15 17.34 -60.89
CA LEU A 11 14.15 17.19 -61.96
C LEU A 11 12.81 17.92 -61.69
N SER A 12 12.63 18.53 -60.50
CA SER A 12 11.42 19.27 -60.12
C SER A 12 11.68 20.78 -60.11
N SER A 13 11.24 21.46 -61.16
CA SER A 13 11.29 22.92 -61.35
C SER A 13 10.46 23.70 -60.31
N ASN A 14 11.09 24.03 -59.18
CA ASN A 14 10.92 25.24 -58.32
C ASN A 14 11.28 24.90 -56.87
N THR A 15 12.58 24.81 -56.59
CA THR A 15 13.12 24.51 -55.26
C THR A 15 12.75 25.55 -54.18
N ASP A 16 12.25 26.73 -54.58
CA ASP A 16 11.95 27.84 -53.69
C ASP A 16 10.44 28.02 -53.38
N SER A 17 9.59 27.15 -53.91
CA SER A 17 8.16 27.14 -53.58
C SER A 17 7.94 26.86 -52.10
N ALA A 18 6.95 27.54 -51.50
CA ALA A 18 6.56 27.34 -50.10
C ALA A 18 6.30 25.85 -49.77
N ALA A 19 5.66 25.11 -50.70
CA ALA A 19 5.40 23.68 -50.52
C ALA A 19 6.70 22.84 -50.46
N ASN A 20 7.73 23.22 -51.23
CA ASN A 20 9.02 22.54 -51.20
C ASN A 20 9.80 22.83 -49.90
N LYS A 21 9.70 24.05 -49.37
CA LYS A 21 10.27 24.41 -48.07
C LYS A 21 9.66 23.59 -46.94
N VAL A 22 8.33 23.46 -46.93
CA VAL A 22 7.60 22.63 -45.94
C VAL A 22 8.01 21.16 -46.06
N ARG A 23 7.98 20.57 -47.26
CA ARG A 23 8.40 19.18 -47.46
C ARG A 23 9.83 18.92 -47.00
N ARG A 24 10.75 19.87 -47.22
CA ARG A 24 12.14 19.76 -46.78
C ARG A 24 12.27 19.84 -45.25
N GLY A 25 11.54 20.75 -44.60
CA GLY A 25 11.49 20.84 -43.13
C GLY A 25 11.00 19.54 -42.49
N MET A 26 9.85 19.03 -42.98
CA MET A 26 9.32 17.74 -42.52
C MET A 26 10.29 16.58 -42.74
N CYS A 27 11.01 16.56 -43.87
CA CYS A 27 12.02 15.52 -44.14
C CYS A 27 13.15 15.54 -43.09
N PHE A 28 13.60 16.72 -42.66
CA PHE A 28 14.62 16.84 -41.62
C PHE A 28 14.13 16.34 -40.27
N GLU A 29 12.91 16.72 -39.87
CA GLU A 29 12.31 16.24 -38.62
C GLU A 29 12.13 14.72 -38.63
N ILE A 30 11.68 14.14 -39.76
CA ILE A 30 11.55 12.70 -39.93
C ILE A 30 12.90 12.00 -39.82
N ASP A 31 13.95 12.54 -40.44
CA ASP A 31 15.28 11.94 -40.41
C ASP A 31 15.95 12.06 -39.04
N ASP A 32 15.70 13.15 -38.31
CA ASP A 32 16.12 13.32 -36.91
C ASP A 32 15.43 12.29 -36.00
N CYS A 33 14.10 12.13 -36.16
CA CYS A 33 13.34 11.11 -35.45
C CYS A 33 13.87 9.69 -35.71
N LYS A 34 14.20 9.36 -36.98
CA LYS A 34 14.81 8.07 -37.33
C LYS A 34 16.18 7.88 -36.69
N PHE A 35 16.98 8.94 -36.61
CA PHE A 35 18.30 8.89 -35.99
C PHE A 35 18.19 8.56 -34.50
N HIS A 36 17.32 9.27 -33.77
CA HIS A 36 17.07 9.01 -32.35
C HIS A 36 16.51 7.60 -32.10
N LEU A 37 15.55 7.15 -32.90
CA LEU A 37 14.99 5.80 -32.77
C LEU A 37 16.07 4.73 -32.98
N LYS A 38 16.92 4.89 -34.00
CA LYS A 38 18.03 3.98 -34.25
C LYS A 38 19.03 3.99 -33.08
N ALA A 39 19.31 5.14 -32.48
CA ALA A 39 20.17 5.22 -31.30
C ALA A 39 19.59 4.46 -30.10
N MET A 40 18.29 4.60 -29.84
CA MET A 40 17.59 3.91 -28.74
C MET A 40 17.55 2.38 -28.90
N THR A 41 17.50 1.88 -30.14
CA THR A 41 17.53 0.43 -30.39
C THR A 41 18.90 -0.20 -30.16
N ARG A 42 19.95 0.60 -29.97
CA ARG A 42 21.27 0.05 -29.71
C ARG A 42 21.38 -0.42 -28.26
N PRO A 43 22.02 -1.58 -28.02
CA PRO A 43 22.19 -2.11 -26.67
C PRO A 43 23.09 -1.24 -25.78
N ASP A 44 23.93 -0.39 -26.38
CA ASP A 44 24.82 0.56 -25.71
C ASP A 44 24.20 1.96 -25.55
N TYR A 45 22.88 2.10 -25.71
CA TYR A 45 22.20 3.36 -25.49
C TYR A 45 22.22 3.73 -24.00
N GLN A 46 23.08 4.68 -23.66
CA GLN A 46 23.47 5.01 -22.29
C GLN A 46 22.29 5.21 -21.32
N PRO A 47 21.20 5.93 -21.66
CA PRO A 47 20.07 6.08 -20.73
C PRO A 47 19.41 4.76 -20.32
N LEU A 48 19.30 3.80 -21.24
CA LEU A 48 18.74 2.48 -20.91
C LEU A 48 19.72 1.65 -20.08
N VAL A 49 21.02 1.73 -20.39
CA VAL A 49 22.09 1.06 -19.63
C VAL A 49 22.14 1.58 -18.19
N ASP A 50 22.06 2.91 -18.01
CA ASP A 50 22.08 3.54 -16.70
C ASP A 50 20.84 3.18 -15.89
N ASN A 51 19.64 3.21 -16.51
CA ASN A 51 18.40 2.75 -15.86
C ASN A 51 18.49 1.29 -15.43
N LYS A 52 19.03 0.42 -16.29
CA LYS A 52 19.25 -1.00 -15.93
C LYS A 52 20.15 -1.13 -14.71
N LYS A 53 21.26 -0.38 -14.66
CA LYS A 53 22.19 -0.38 -13.51
C LYS A 53 21.53 0.14 -12.23
N ILE A 54 20.67 1.14 -12.32
CA ILE A 54 19.90 1.65 -11.17
C ILE A 54 18.95 0.58 -10.66
N ILE A 55 18.23 -0.11 -11.55
CA ILE A 55 17.31 -1.20 -11.20
C ILE A 55 18.08 -2.32 -10.48
N GLU A 56 19.23 -2.74 -11.02
CA GLU A 56 20.07 -3.78 -10.39
C GLU A 56 20.49 -3.39 -8.96
N LYS A 57 20.97 -2.15 -8.76
CA LYS A 57 21.32 -1.65 -7.41
C LYS A 57 20.14 -1.63 -6.44
N LEU A 58 18.95 -1.28 -6.91
CA LEU A 58 17.74 -1.29 -6.08
C LEU A 58 17.36 -2.72 -5.69
N GLN A 59 17.47 -3.67 -6.62
CA GLN A 59 17.22 -5.10 -6.35
C GLN A 59 18.21 -5.66 -5.33
N GLU A 60 19.50 -5.30 -5.42
CA GLU A 60 20.51 -5.68 -4.42
C GLU A 60 20.15 -5.14 -3.03
N ARG A 61 19.75 -3.85 -2.94
CA ARG A 61 19.36 -3.23 -1.67
C ARG A 61 18.12 -3.88 -1.06
N ILE A 62 17.10 -4.19 -1.86
CA ILE A 62 15.91 -4.91 -1.42
C ILE A 62 16.28 -6.29 -0.88
N THR A 63 17.16 -7.00 -1.59
CA THR A 63 17.62 -8.34 -1.18
C THR A 63 18.34 -8.29 0.17
N LEU A 64 19.24 -7.33 0.36
CA LEU A 64 19.96 -7.15 1.63
C LEU A 64 18.99 -6.84 2.78
N MET A 65 18.08 -5.90 2.58
CA MET A 65 17.08 -5.52 3.58
C MET A 65 16.17 -6.69 3.95
N ASN A 66 15.79 -7.53 2.99
CA ASN A 66 15.00 -8.72 3.27
C ASN A 66 15.79 -9.74 4.11
N MET A 67 17.08 -9.92 3.86
CA MET A 67 17.92 -10.79 4.70
C MET A 67 18.00 -10.27 6.14
N GLU A 68 18.25 -8.97 6.32
CA GLU A 68 18.27 -8.32 7.64
C GLU A 68 16.92 -8.51 8.36
N LEU A 69 15.81 -8.27 7.67
CA LEU A 69 14.48 -8.45 8.21
C LEU A 69 14.21 -9.90 8.64
N MET A 70 14.68 -10.90 7.87
CA MET A 70 14.56 -12.31 8.25
C MET A 70 15.34 -12.61 9.53
N THR A 71 16.56 -12.09 9.67
CA THR A 71 17.36 -12.30 10.88
C THR A 71 16.76 -11.62 12.11
N GLU A 72 16.20 -10.42 11.97
CA GLU A 72 15.49 -9.73 13.05
C GLU A 72 14.22 -10.48 13.46
N ARG A 73 13.50 -11.07 12.48
CA ARG A 73 12.33 -11.93 12.77
C ARG A 73 12.71 -13.17 13.55
N GLU A 74 13.77 -13.87 13.16
CA GLU A 74 14.28 -15.03 13.90
C GLU A 74 14.69 -14.67 15.33
N HIS A 75 15.32 -13.50 15.51
CA HIS A 75 15.69 -13.02 16.84
C HIS A 75 14.45 -12.71 17.69
N ASN A 76 13.46 -12.02 17.11
CA ASN A 76 12.20 -11.71 17.79
C ASN A 76 11.40 -12.97 18.16
N GLU A 77 11.35 -13.98 17.29
CA GLU A 77 10.72 -15.27 17.59
C GLU A 77 11.38 -15.95 18.78
N LYS A 78 12.71 -15.89 18.87
CA LYS A 78 13.45 -16.42 20.02
C LYS A 78 13.10 -15.68 21.32
N ILE A 79 13.07 -14.35 21.29
CA ILE A 79 12.67 -13.52 22.44
C ILE A 79 11.25 -13.88 22.90
N VAL A 80 10.30 -13.97 21.97
CA VAL A 80 8.90 -14.33 22.29
C VAL A 80 8.82 -15.70 22.94
N LYS A 81 9.59 -16.68 22.45
CA LYS A 81 9.67 -18.01 23.04
C LYS A 81 10.26 -17.98 24.45
N ASP A 82 11.36 -17.26 24.66
CA ASP A 82 12.02 -17.15 25.97
C ASP A 82 11.07 -16.49 27.00
N ILE A 83 10.31 -15.46 26.61
CA ILE A 83 9.28 -14.81 27.46
C ILE A 83 8.16 -15.80 27.83
N LYS A 84 7.70 -16.61 26.87
CA LYS A 84 6.67 -17.62 27.09
C LYS A 84 7.12 -18.74 28.04
N ASP A 85 8.37 -19.17 27.90
CA ASP A 85 8.93 -20.20 28.77
C ASP A 85 9.09 -19.67 30.21
N LEU A 86 9.59 -18.44 30.38
CA LEU A 86 9.70 -17.78 31.71
C LEU A 86 8.36 -17.59 32.42
N THR A 87 7.30 -17.24 31.68
CA THR A 87 5.96 -17.10 32.24
C THR A 87 5.36 -18.44 32.65
N SER A 88 5.63 -19.52 31.91
CA SER A 88 5.19 -20.87 32.26
C SER A 88 5.85 -21.48 33.50
N VAL A 89 7.05 -21.00 33.87
CA VAL A 89 7.78 -21.42 35.09
C VAL A 89 7.24 -20.71 36.33
N LYS A 90 6.91 -19.42 36.24
CA LYS A 90 6.32 -18.64 37.35
C LYS A 90 4.96 -19.19 37.83
N ASP A 91 4.16 -19.76 36.94
CA ASP A 91 2.86 -20.36 37.28
C ASP A 91 2.96 -21.69 38.07
N LYS A 92 4.15 -22.28 38.18
CA LYS A 92 4.39 -23.52 38.93
C LYS A 92 4.96 -23.29 40.34
N GLU A 93 5.60 -22.16 40.59
CA GLU A 93 6.21 -21.84 41.89
C GLU A 93 5.29 -21.07 42.85
N THR A 94 4.12 -20.60 42.40
CA THR A 94 3.19 -19.77 43.19
C THR A 94 1.98 -20.51 43.78
N LYS A 95 1.98 -21.85 43.81
CA LYS A 95 0.85 -22.64 44.37
C LYS A 95 1.01 -23.09 45.82
N ASP A 96 2.19 -22.97 46.39
CA ASP A 96 2.41 -23.28 47.81
C ASP A 96 2.74 -21.97 48.54
N GLU A 97 2.00 -21.69 49.61
CA GLU A 97 2.07 -20.49 50.48
C GLU A 97 1.06 -19.37 50.21
N VAL A 98 -0.23 -19.73 50.29
CA VAL A 98 -1.26 -18.81 50.78
C VAL A 98 -1.31 -18.91 52.30
N SER A 99 -0.79 -17.89 53.01
CA SER A 99 -1.31 -17.52 54.34
C SER A 99 -0.74 -16.18 54.83
N LYS A 100 -1.65 -15.23 55.13
CA LYS A 100 -1.50 -14.03 56.00
C LYS A 100 -0.55 -12.94 55.47
N ASP A 101 -0.89 -11.67 55.33
CA ASP A 101 -1.86 -10.79 55.98
C ASP A 101 -2.27 -9.66 55.02
N GLU A 102 -3.39 -9.01 55.34
CA GLU A 102 -3.98 -7.90 54.61
C GLU A 102 -3.19 -6.58 54.73
N GLU A 103 -3.43 -5.70 53.74
CA GLU A 103 -3.14 -4.26 53.72
C GLU A 103 -1.69 -3.81 53.45
N THR A 104 -1.33 -3.81 52.16
CA THR A 104 -0.62 -2.66 51.57
C THR A 104 -1.19 -2.31 50.19
N SER A 105 -1.58 -1.05 50.11
CA SER A 105 -2.08 -0.27 48.98
C SER A 105 -1.48 -0.55 47.59
N ASN A 106 -2.39 -0.49 46.59
CA ASN A 106 -2.16 -0.20 45.17
C ASN A 106 -1.64 -1.32 44.26
N LYS A 107 -2.32 -2.46 44.39
CA LYS A 107 -2.98 -3.22 43.30
C LYS A 107 -2.24 -3.24 41.95
N GLU A 108 -1.25 -4.12 41.95
CA GLU A 108 -0.48 -4.70 40.86
C GLU A 108 -1.37 -5.38 39.79
N ASN A 109 -2.19 -4.61 39.08
CA ASN A 109 -3.05 -5.11 38.00
C ASN A 109 -2.70 -4.53 36.62
N SER A 110 -1.47 -4.04 36.41
CA SER A 110 -1.14 -3.26 35.21
C SER A 110 -0.26 -3.94 34.16
N LEU A 111 0.16 -5.20 34.31
CA LEU A 111 1.13 -5.78 33.37
C LEU A 111 0.85 -7.22 32.88
N ASN A 112 -0.17 -7.90 33.41
CA ASN A 112 -0.44 -9.30 33.06
C ASN A 112 -1.78 -9.52 32.32
N GLY A 113 -2.49 -8.44 31.95
CA GLY A 113 -3.79 -8.51 31.27
C GLY A 113 -3.76 -8.35 29.74
N GLU A 114 -2.64 -7.96 29.14
CA GLU A 114 -2.65 -7.36 27.79
C GLU A 114 -2.58 -8.34 26.61
N ILE A 115 -2.26 -9.62 26.83
CA ILE A 115 -2.07 -10.58 25.73
C ILE A 115 -3.35 -11.34 25.36
N LYS A 116 -4.44 -11.20 26.12
CA LYS A 116 -5.71 -11.89 25.81
C LYS A 116 -6.72 -10.91 25.22
N ASP A 117 -6.74 -10.83 23.89
CA ASP A 117 -7.77 -10.23 23.04
C ASP A 117 -7.43 -8.85 22.41
N GLN A 118 -6.29 -8.68 21.74
CA GLN A 118 -6.01 -7.47 20.93
C GLN A 118 -6.68 -7.52 19.55
N ILE A 119 -7.89 -8.07 19.46
CA ILE A 119 -8.65 -8.15 18.20
C ILE A 119 -9.78 -7.12 18.27
N CYS A 120 -9.80 -6.23 17.28
CA CYS A 120 -10.94 -5.36 17.03
C CYS A 120 -11.84 -6.01 15.97
N SER A 121 -13.10 -6.23 16.32
CA SER A 121 -14.12 -6.65 15.36
C SER A 121 -14.91 -5.43 14.88
N PHE A 122 -15.04 -5.29 13.57
CA PHE A 122 -15.78 -4.23 12.91
C PHE A 122 -16.92 -4.80 12.10
N ILE A 123 -18.04 -4.09 12.06
CA ILE A 123 -19.05 -4.35 11.04
C ILE A 123 -18.79 -3.37 9.91
N LEU A 124 -18.37 -3.90 8.78
CA LEU A 124 -18.16 -3.16 7.54
C LEU A 124 -19.46 -3.10 6.74
N TYR A 125 -19.76 -1.91 6.26
CA TYR A 125 -20.88 -1.69 5.36
C TYR A 125 -20.40 -1.12 4.03
N CYS A 126 -20.95 -1.64 2.94
CA CYS A 126 -20.60 -1.20 1.60
C CYS A 126 -21.82 -1.32 0.68
N ASN A 127 -22.06 -0.29 -0.14
CA ASN A 127 -22.96 -0.40 -1.28
C ASN A 127 -22.16 -0.90 -2.47
N HIS A 128 -22.30 -2.18 -2.81
CA HIS A 128 -21.48 -2.76 -3.86
C HIS A 128 -21.85 -2.13 -5.22
N PRO A 129 -20.88 -1.56 -5.95
CA PRO A 129 -21.13 -0.76 -7.15
C PRO A 129 -21.77 -1.54 -8.32
N VAL A 130 -21.42 -2.82 -8.47
CA VAL A 130 -21.95 -3.68 -9.55
C VAL A 130 -23.19 -4.45 -9.16
N SER A 131 -23.23 -5.03 -7.95
CA SER A 131 -24.39 -5.82 -7.53
C SER A 131 -25.55 -4.97 -7.00
N GLU A 132 -25.32 -3.66 -6.78
CA GLU A 132 -26.27 -2.70 -6.19
C GLU A 132 -26.87 -3.15 -4.85
N LYS A 133 -26.23 -4.14 -4.22
CA LYS A 133 -26.65 -4.70 -2.94
C LYS A 133 -25.87 -4.03 -1.82
N PHE A 134 -26.61 -3.74 -0.75
CA PHE A 134 -26.02 -3.43 0.53
C PHE A 134 -25.35 -4.67 1.11
N MET A 135 -24.07 -4.55 1.46
CA MET A 135 -23.29 -5.59 2.09
C MET A 135 -22.96 -5.18 3.51
N GLU A 136 -23.11 -6.13 4.42
CA GLU A 136 -22.74 -6.05 5.83
C GLU A 136 -21.87 -7.26 6.14
N LEU A 137 -20.59 -7.03 6.47
CA LEU A 137 -19.63 -8.08 6.74
C LEU A 137 -18.82 -7.75 8.00
N ALA A 138 -18.57 -8.76 8.83
CA ALA A 138 -17.67 -8.61 9.97
C ALA A 138 -16.21 -8.69 9.50
N LEU A 139 -15.40 -7.72 9.91
CA LEU A 139 -13.95 -7.71 9.73
C LEU A 139 -13.27 -7.76 11.09
N GLU A 140 -12.42 -8.76 11.31
CA GLU A 140 -11.59 -8.86 12.51
C GLU A 140 -10.14 -8.51 12.16
N VAL A 141 -9.58 -7.54 12.86
CA VAL A 141 -8.19 -7.11 12.69
C VAL A 141 -7.53 -6.90 14.04
N HIS A 142 -6.21 -7.04 14.05
CA HIS A 142 -5.44 -6.82 15.25
C HIS A 142 -5.29 -5.32 15.55
N GLU A 143 -5.32 -4.92 16.81
CA GLU A 143 -5.22 -3.50 17.25
C GLU A 143 -3.96 -2.80 16.74
N ASN A 144 -2.88 -3.55 16.54
CA ASN A 144 -1.59 -3.04 16.07
C ASN A 144 -1.49 -2.94 14.53
N GLU A 145 -2.49 -3.37 13.77
CA GLU A 145 -2.47 -3.22 12.32
C GLU A 145 -2.62 -1.76 11.91
N LEU A 146 -1.82 -1.35 10.92
CA LEU A 146 -1.90 -0.01 10.35
C LEU A 146 -3.15 0.13 9.47
N LEU A 147 -3.69 1.35 9.43
CA LEU A 147 -4.88 1.67 8.64
C LEU A 147 -4.83 1.20 7.16
N PRO A 148 -3.71 1.34 6.41
CA PRO A 148 -3.65 0.86 5.03
C PRO A 148 -3.88 -0.66 4.91
N SER A 149 -3.25 -1.45 5.79
CA SER A 149 -3.42 -2.91 5.82
C SER A 149 -4.87 -3.32 6.13
N VAL A 150 -5.53 -2.58 7.03
CA VAL A 150 -6.94 -2.82 7.37
C VAL A 150 -7.86 -2.47 6.20
N LEU A 151 -7.56 -1.38 5.47
CA LEU A 151 -8.28 -1.00 4.26
C LEU A 151 -8.12 -2.05 3.15
N ASP A 152 -6.91 -2.58 2.93
CA ASP A 152 -6.66 -3.66 1.96
C ASP A 152 -7.52 -4.90 2.27
N LYS A 153 -7.55 -5.33 3.55
CA LYS A 153 -8.39 -6.45 3.99
C LYS A 153 -9.89 -6.18 3.79
N ALA A 154 -10.35 -4.96 4.12
CA ALA A 154 -11.74 -4.56 3.92
C ALA A 154 -12.12 -4.58 2.43
N TYR A 155 -11.23 -4.10 1.56
CA TYR A 155 -11.41 -4.04 0.12
C TYR A 155 -11.53 -5.45 -0.50
N GLU A 156 -10.64 -6.36 -0.12
CA GLU A 156 -10.69 -7.77 -0.55
C GLU A 156 -11.94 -8.49 -0.05
N LEU A 157 -12.30 -8.29 1.23
CA LEU A 157 -13.48 -8.89 1.85
C LEU A 157 -14.78 -8.45 1.14
N MET A 158 -14.84 -7.19 0.72
CA MET A 158 -15.97 -6.60 0.01
C MET A 158 -15.97 -6.91 -1.50
N LYS A 159 -14.95 -7.62 -2.02
CA LYS A 159 -14.83 -8.06 -3.42
C LYS A 159 -15.01 -6.91 -4.42
N LEU A 160 -14.41 -5.76 -4.13
CA LEU A 160 -14.54 -4.57 -4.98
C LEU A 160 -13.69 -4.63 -6.24
N ALA A 161 -12.62 -5.44 -6.26
CA ALA A 161 -11.82 -5.69 -7.45
C ALA A 161 -12.61 -6.49 -8.51
N PRO A 162 -12.45 -6.19 -9.81
CA PRO A 162 -11.63 -5.13 -10.41
C PRO A 162 -12.38 -3.81 -10.63
N TYR A 163 -13.60 -3.68 -10.12
CA TYR A 163 -14.54 -2.64 -10.53
C TYR A 163 -14.21 -1.25 -9.97
N ILE A 164 -13.63 -1.19 -8.77
CA ILE A 164 -13.26 0.06 -8.12
C ILE A 164 -11.82 -0.03 -7.65
N PRO A 165 -10.93 0.88 -8.06
CA PRO A 165 -9.57 0.92 -7.55
C PRO A 165 -9.55 1.29 -6.06
N ILE A 166 -8.64 0.70 -5.29
CA ILE A 166 -8.57 0.87 -3.84
C ILE A 166 -8.32 2.32 -3.42
N GLU A 167 -7.66 3.10 -4.27
CA GLU A 167 -7.40 4.54 -4.08
C GLU A 167 -8.69 5.37 -3.99
N ARG A 168 -9.82 4.83 -4.44
CA ARG A 168 -11.15 5.45 -4.33
C ARG A 168 -11.94 4.98 -3.11
N CYS A 169 -11.36 4.09 -2.31
CA CYS A 169 -11.98 3.55 -1.12
C CYS A 169 -11.37 4.21 0.12
N ARG A 170 -12.20 4.54 1.09
CA ARG A 170 -11.76 4.98 2.41
C ARG A 170 -12.64 4.42 3.51
N LEU A 171 -12.04 4.13 4.65
CA LEU A 171 -12.78 3.74 5.84
C LEU A 171 -13.32 4.98 6.53
N VAL A 172 -14.59 4.92 6.94
CA VAL A 172 -15.19 5.96 7.77
C VAL A 172 -15.90 5.37 8.96
N LYS A 173 -15.93 6.14 10.04
CA LYS A 173 -16.80 5.89 11.18
C LYS A 173 -18.18 6.47 10.86
N TYR A 174 -19.19 5.60 10.89
CA TYR A 174 -20.55 5.96 10.52
C TYR A 174 -21.48 5.69 11.69
N ASN A 175 -22.28 6.70 12.05
CA ASN A 175 -23.36 6.56 13.00
C ASN A 175 -24.66 6.34 12.22
N TYR A 176 -25.26 5.16 12.41
CA TYR A 176 -26.49 4.77 11.72
C TYR A 176 -27.75 5.37 12.33
N ASP A 177 -27.73 5.66 13.64
CA ASP A 177 -28.90 6.19 14.33
C ASP A 177 -29.16 7.62 13.90
N ASP A 178 -28.09 8.38 13.61
CA ASP A 178 -28.13 9.77 13.16
C ASP A 178 -27.89 9.93 11.64
N ASP A 179 -27.75 8.82 10.91
CA ASP A 179 -27.39 8.77 9.48
C ASP A 179 -26.20 9.70 9.11
N LEU A 180 -25.19 9.76 9.99
CA LEU A 180 -24.13 10.74 9.94
C LEU A 180 -22.75 10.08 9.84
N MET A 181 -21.93 10.57 8.91
CA MET A 181 -20.50 10.28 8.89
C MET A 181 -19.82 11.08 10.01
N GLU A 182 -19.36 10.38 11.05
CA GLU A 182 -18.68 11.02 12.19
C GLU A 182 -17.23 11.38 11.85
N GLN A 183 -16.51 10.48 11.19
CA GLN A 183 -15.08 10.66 10.92
C GLN A 183 -14.65 9.91 9.67
N SER A 184 -13.88 10.59 8.82
CA SER A 184 -13.17 9.99 7.68
C SER A 184 -11.74 9.65 8.08
N PHE A 185 -11.26 8.46 7.69
CA PHE A 185 -9.88 8.03 7.93
C PHE A 185 -9.09 8.08 6.62
N ASP A 186 -8.63 9.27 6.26
CA ASP A 186 -7.86 9.50 5.04
C ASP A 186 -6.41 9.03 5.21
N LEU A 187 -5.91 8.24 4.25
CA LEU A 187 -4.57 7.64 4.35
C LEU A 187 -3.46 8.68 4.48
N ASN A 188 -3.60 9.85 3.86
CA ASN A 188 -2.59 10.92 3.94
C ASN A 188 -2.34 11.42 5.37
N GLU A 189 -3.34 11.33 6.25
CA GLU A 189 -3.26 11.80 7.64
C GLU A 189 -3.07 10.64 8.63
N PHE A 190 -3.70 9.49 8.36
CA PHE A 190 -3.79 8.38 9.32
C PHE A 190 -2.94 7.16 8.95
N GLN A 191 -2.14 7.19 7.87
CA GLN A 191 -1.35 6.02 7.43
C GLN A 191 -0.43 5.42 8.50
N HIS A 192 0.08 6.24 9.43
CA HIS A 192 1.01 5.81 10.48
C HIS A 192 0.30 5.35 11.76
N GLN A 193 -1.02 5.53 11.86
CA GLN A 193 -1.78 5.17 13.04
C GLN A 193 -2.24 3.71 12.95
N THR A 194 -2.21 3.03 14.10
CA THR A 194 -2.79 1.69 14.20
C THR A 194 -4.30 1.77 14.38
N ILE A 195 -5.02 0.73 13.99
CA ILE A 195 -6.47 0.69 14.11
C ILE A 195 -6.91 0.81 15.58
N GLY A 196 -6.13 0.24 16.52
CA GLY A 196 -6.36 0.38 17.95
C GLY A 196 -6.28 1.83 18.43
N GLN A 197 -5.37 2.64 17.87
CA GLN A 197 -5.27 4.08 18.18
C GLN A 197 -6.44 4.87 17.60
N ILE A 198 -6.82 4.57 16.36
CA ILE A 198 -7.93 5.23 15.66
C ILE A 198 -9.27 4.93 16.34
N VAL A 199 -9.44 3.70 16.81
CA VAL A 199 -10.70 3.16 17.28
C VAL A 199 -10.79 3.20 18.82
N GLY A 200 -9.69 3.34 19.56
CA GLY A 200 -9.74 3.48 21.02
C GLY A 200 -10.17 2.21 21.77
N GLY A 201 -9.70 1.03 21.33
CA GLY A 201 -9.79 -0.25 22.06
C GLY A 201 -10.94 -1.20 21.68
N LYS A 202 -11.06 -2.30 22.45
CA LYS A 202 -11.90 -3.51 22.25
C LYS A 202 -13.42 -3.32 22.34
N LEU A 203 -14.01 -2.51 21.47
CA LEU A 203 -15.46 -2.51 21.25
C LEU A 203 -15.77 -2.82 19.79
N VAL A 204 -16.83 -3.60 19.56
CA VAL A 204 -17.34 -3.79 18.21
C VAL A 204 -17.78 -2.44 17.66
N LYS A 205 -17.10 -1.95 16.62
CA LYS A 205 -17.43 -0.65 16.02
C LYS A 205 -18.00 -0.84 14.62
N LYS A 206 -18.97 0.02 14.28
CA LYS A 206 -19.56 0.09 12.95
C LYS A 206 -18.71 1.01 12.09
N MET A 207 -18.15 0.47 11.01
CA MET A 207 -17.37 1.21 10.02
C MET A 207 -18.01 1.07 8.65
N LYS A 208 -18.04 2.14 7.87
CA LYS A 208 -18.53 2.10 6.50
C LYS A 208 -17.35 2.27 5.56
N LEU A 209 -17.31 1.45 4.52
CA LEU A 209 -16.39 1.65 3.42
C LEU A 209 -17.04 2.66 2.48
N LEU A 210 -16.56 3.90 2.50
CA LEU A 210 -16.98 4.89 1.54
C LEU A 210 -16.22 4.68 0.25
N ILE A 211 -16.99 4.43 -0.80
CA ILE A 211 -16.53 4.46 -2.16
C ILE A 211 -16.78 5.87 -2.67
N ASN A 212 -15.71 6.62 -2.93
CA ASN A 212 -15.83 7.92 -3.55
C ASN A 212 -16.17 7.73 -5.04
N THR A 213 -17.46 7.73 -5.35
CA THR A 213 -17.97 7.80 -6.72
C THR A 213 -17.88 9.23 -7.26
N MET A 214 -16.70 9.86 -7.21
CA MET A 214 -16.41 10.98 -8.10
C MET A 214 -16.33 10.43 -9.53
N MET A 215 -17.45 10.29 -10.21
CA MET A 215 -17.44 10.40 -11.66
C MET A 215 -17.36 11.89 -11.96
N GLU A 216 -16.15 12.34 -12.27
CA GLU A 216 -15.86 13.42 -13.22
C GLU A 216 -14.43 13.23 -13.74
#